data_AF-A0A936DEW9-F1
#
_entry.id   AF-A0A936DEW9-F1
#
_cell.length_a   1.000
_cell.length_b   1.000
_cell.length_c   1.000
_cell.angle_alpha   90.00
_cell.angle_beta   90.00
_cell.angle_gamma   90.00
#
_symmetry.space_group_name_H-M   'P 1'
#
loop_
_entity.id
_entity.type
_entity.pdbx_description
1 polymer ?
#
loop_
_entity_poly.entity_id
_entity_poly.type
_entity_poly.pdbx_seq_one_letter_code
_entity_poly.pdbx_strand_id
1 'polypeptide(L)'
;MLRLRITDTHGRAWTRPLGSGALSIGRGDHNDVVLPHDAVSHEHCRIEGDDGRFIVKDRGSVNGTFLDNQRLDEPAELREGNRLYVGPFLLELVSVAATVQRRMRAPLRGGPVLRTTTPAELRARELSRLARWSLEWDHAGRAPRLLLRGAARRRAEELLRAGSTDATPLLLTFVAASRRRVWRTRWRLLLLPMLSLAAAGMIAWRLWPQPPPAAPVEEVESEIAVAAAAVPVAVASAPAPAAVFIEHRVIPAETLAEIAARYDVAVESLARWNQLNPDAPPPAAGTVLRVEARRTPLPQQQISYELERDYDWRGLSERFGVSVPKLRAYNPTLGLELRAGTLIDVWIDPKPYERRRTTLQIPRFEVRPDAHSVGRPNDGRLAQGIQMPESPLYVRRAPNLMWGSSATVQALLNAVAKFRQDVEFDGELVLADISKRGGGKLPPHKSHQAGRDIDIWMPTLRGVYKKSYLGRERRPLPSEIDWFATWGLIRALVEGGNVAHIFLEYDLQEKVYRAAQLMGATEEELAAAIQWPRGRFASGVVAHSDGHIGHIHVRFRCGPHDTDCVEGIRREDADEHGD
;
A
#
# COMPACT_ATOMS: atom_id res chain seq x y z
N MET A 1 5.72 -28.63 21.60
CA MET A 1 4.63 -29.20 20.77
C MET A 1 4.87 -28.79 19.32
N LEU A 2 4.85 -29.74 18.37
CA LEU A 2 5.09 -29.48 16.96
C LEU A 2 3.77 -29.13 16.25
N ARG A 3 3.82 -28.21 15.29
CA ARG A 3 2.67 -27.81 14.48
C ARG A 3 3.01 -27.99 13.00
N LEU A 4 1.99 -28.34 12.22
CA LEU A 4 2.06 -28.36 10.76
C LEU A 4 1.67 -26.97 10.24
N ARG A 5 2.61 -26.23 9.69
CA ARG A 5 2.36 -24.97 8.99
C ARG A 5 1.98 -25.28 7.55
N ILE A 6 0.80 -24.85 7.12
CA ILE A 6 0.32 -24.98 5.74
C ILE A 6 0.35 -23.60 5.11
N THR A 7 1.00 -23.47 3.95
CA THR A 7 1.12 -22.23 3.17
C THR A 7 0.50 -22.44 1.79
N ASP A 8 -0.40 -21.55 1.39
CA ASP A 8 -1.02 -21.58 0.06
C ASP A 8 -0.21 -20.79 -0.99
N THR A 9 -0.64 -20.85 -2.25
CA THR A 9 -0.02 -20.14 -3.39
C THR A 9 -0.10 -18.61 -3.31
N HIS A 10 -0.91 -18.07 -2.40
CA HIS A 10 -1.00 -16.64 -2.13
C HIS A 10 -0.14 -16.22 -0.94
N GLY A 11 0.68 -17.14 -0.40
CA GLY A 11 1.56 -16.91 0.75
C GLY A 11 0.81 -16.82 2.08
N ARG A 12 -0.50 -17.12 2.12
CA ARG A 12 -1.24 -17.22 3.38
C ARG A 12 -0.81 -18.50 4.07
N ALA A 13 -0.48 -18.40 5.36
CA ALA A 13 -0.10 -19.55 6.15
C ALA A 13 -0.97 -19.68 7.41
N TRP A 14 -1.35 -20.90 7.75
CA TRP A 14 -1.98 -21.25 9.03
C TRP A 14 -1.32 -22.49 9.62
N THR A 15 -1.61 -22.78 10.88
CA THR A 15 -0.97 -23.93 11.56
C THR A 15 -1.99 -24.85 12.21
N ARG A 16 -1.75 -26.16 12.10
CA ARG A 16 -2.52 -27.22 12.78
C ARG A 16 -1.65 -27.92 13.83
N PRO A 17 -2.15 -28.17 15.05
CA PRO A 17 -1.42 -29.00 16.01
C PRO A 17 -1.22 -30.41 15.46
N LEU A 18 -0.04 -30.99 15.65
CA LEU A 18 0.22 -32.42 15.41
C LEU A 18 0.23 -33.14 16.75
N GLY A 19 -0.60 -34.18 16.89
CA GLY A 19 -0.67 -35.06 18.05
C GLY A 19 -0.08 -36.45 17.74
N SER A 20 -0.26 -37.40 18.66
CA SER A 20 0.10 -38.83 18.49
C SER A 20 -0.89 -39.62 17.61
N GLY A 21 -1.80 -38.92 16.93
CA GLY A 21 -2.79 -39.50 16.04
C GLY A 21 -2.45 -39.22 14.58
N ALA A 22 -2.97 -40.05 13.69
CA ALA A 22 -2.78 -39.87 12.27
C ALA A 22 -3.68 -38.75 11.71
N LEU A 23 -3.07 -37.82 10.96
CA LEU A 23 -3.71 -36.64 10.36
C LEU A 23 -3.92 -36.88 8.86
N SER A 24 -5.18 -36.89 8.42
CA SER A 24 -5.57 -37.01 7.01
C SER A 24 -5.58 -35.66 6.29
N ILE A 25 -5.10 -35.63 5.04
CA ILE A 25 -4.95 -34.41 4.25
C ILE A 25 -5.50 -34.67 2.84
N GLY A 26 -6.41 -33.80 2.37
CA GLY A 26 -7.04 -33.93 1.05
C GLY A 26 -8.03 -32.81 0.77
N ARG A 27 -8.65 -32.81 -0.42
CA ARG A 27 -9.69 -31.81 -0.76
C ARG A 27 -11.08 -32.16 -0.22
N GLY A 28 -11.31 -33.42 0.15
CA GLY A 28 -12.57 -33.86 0.75
C GLY A 28 -12.75 -33.21 2.12
N ASP A 29 -13.99 -32.84 2.44
CA ASP A 29 -14.37 -32.21 3.71
C ASP A 29 -14.23 -33.15 4.93
N HIS A 30 -14.11 -34.46 4.69
CA HIS A 30 -13.88 -35.48 5.69
C HIS A 30 -12.42 -35.58 6.18
N ASN A 31 -11.48 -34.85 5.57
CA ASN A 31 -10.07 -34.83 6.00
C ASN A 31 -9.84 -33.89 7.19
N ASP A 32 -8.86 -34.22 8.03
CA ASP A 32 -8.46 -33.38 9.18
C ASP A 32 -7.83 -32.04 8.74
N VAL A 33 -7.15 -32.04 7.59
CA VAL A 33 -6.66 -30.84 6.89
C VAL A 33 -7.25 -30.81 5.49
N VAL A 34 -8.27 -29.96 5.33
CA VAL A 34 -8.94 -29.75 4.05
C VAL A 34 -8.16 -28.74 3.21
N LEU A 35 -7.68 -29.18 2.05
CA LEU A 35 -6.98 -28.37 1.05
C LEU A 35 -7.85 -28.30 -0.22
N PRO A 36 -8.80 -27.34 -0.32
CA PRO A 36 -9.84 -27.33 -1.35
C PRO A 36 -9.29 -26.84 -2.69
N HIS A 37 -8.58 -27.71 -3.40
CA HIS A 37 -7.99 -27.42 -4.69
C HIS A 37 -8.02 -28.66 -5.58
N ASP A 38 -8.26 -28.47 -6.89
CA ASP A 38 -8.45 -29.58 -7.84
C ASP A 38 -7.19 -30.44 -8.01
N ALA A 39 -6.01 -29.84 -7.86
CA ALA A 39 -4.74 -30.56 -7.86
C ALA A 39 -4.49 -31.42 -6.60
N VAL A 40 -5.40 -31.39 -5.61
CA VAL A 40 -5.35 -32.21 -4.41
C VAL A 40 -6.41 -33.31 -4.49
N SER A 41 -6.02 -34.59 -4.41
CA SER A 41 -6.95 -35.72 -4.32
C SER A 41 -7.91 -35.63 -3.13
N HIS A 42 -9.06 -36.30 -3.25
CA HIS A 42 -10.10 -36.32 -2.21
C HIS A 42 -9.55 -36.82 -0.87
N GLU A 43 -8.73 -37.87 -0.89
CA GLU A 43 -7.76 -38.24 0.15
C GLU A 43 -6.38 -38.22 -0.50
N HIS A 44 -5.48 -37.34 -0.08
CA HIS A 44 -4.21 -37.13 -0.78
C HIS A 44 -3.05 -37.82 -0.08
N CYS A 45 -2.83 -37.50 1.19
CA CYS A 45 -1.78 -38.11 1.99
C CYS A 45 -2.19 -38.14 3.47
N ARG A 46 -1.45 -38.91 4.26
CA ARG A 46 -1.64 -39.02 5.70
C ARG A 46 -0.31 -38.81 6.40
N ILE A 47 -0.33 -38.10 7.53
CA ILE A 47 0.83 -37.95 8.41
C ILE A 47 0.53 -38.71 9.69
N GLU A 48 1.34 -39.72 10.01
CA GLU A 48 1.22 -40.55 11.22
C GLU A 48 2.29 -40.12 12.21
N GLY A 49 1.90 -39.79 13.44
CA GLY A 49 2.81 -39.33 14.49
C GLY A 49 2.96 -40.35 15.60
N ASP A 50 4.19 -40.78 15.89
CA ASP A 50 4.54 -41.68 17.01
C ASP A 50 5.82 -41.20 17.71
N ASP A 51 5.75 -40.97 19.03
CA ASP A 51 6.87 -40.51 19.88
C ASP A 51 7.73 -39.38 19.28
N GLY A 52 7.09 -38.40 18.64
CA GLY A 52 7.76 -37.22 18.06
C GLY A 52 8.38 -37.45 16.68
N ARG A 53 8.22 -38.64 16.09
CA ARG A 53 8.51 -38.95 14.69
C ARG A 53 7.24 -38.90 13.88
N PHE A 54 7.30 -38.24 12.71
CA PHE A 54 6.17 -38.14 11.80
C PHE A 54 6.51 -38.84 10.49
N ILE A 55 5.65 -39.76 10.06
CA ILE A 55 5.78 -40.45 8.77
C ILE A 55 4.68 -39.94 7.85
N VAL A 56 5.05 -39.45 6.67
CA VAL A 56 4.10 -39.09 5.62
C VAL A 56 3.94 -40.25 4.64
N LYS A 57 2.69 -40.54 4.31
CA LYS A 57 2.31 -41.59 3.35
C LYS A 57 1.33 -41.01 2.33
N ASP A 58 1.69 -41.07 1.04
CA ASP A 58 0.77 -40.77 -0.05
C ASP A 58 -0.34 -41.84 -0.11
N ARG A 59 -1.58 -41.44 -0.43
CA ARG A 59 -2.76 -42.33 -0.47
C ARG A 59 -3.16 -42.70 -1.91
N GLY A 60 -2.21 -42.69 -2.84
CA GLY A 60 -2.48 -42.89 -4.27
C GLY A 60 -2.99 -41.62 -4.93
N SER A 61 -2.42 -40.46 -4.55
CA SER A 61 -2.84 -39.19 -5.08
C SER A 61 -2.52 -39.07 -6.58
N VAL A 62 -3.38 -38.36 -7.32
CA VAL A 62 -3.25 -38.25 -8.79
C VAL A 62 -1.98 -37.49 -9.18
N ASN A 63 -1.66 -36.43 -8.44
CA ASN A 63 -0.51 -35.56 -8.73
C ASN A 63 0.73 -35.91 -7.90
N GLY A 64 0.64 -36.86 -6.98
CA GLY A 64 1.72 -37.23 -6.06
C GLY A 64 1.91 -36.24 -4.90
N THR A 65 2.41 -36.76 -3.79
CA THR A 65 2.97 -35.97 -2.68
C THR A 65 4.48 -35.85 -2.86
N PHE A 66 5.07 -34.68 -2.61
CA PHE A 66 6.51 -34.48 -2.77
C PHE A 66 7.16 -34.03 -1.47
N LEU A 67 8.26 -34.66 -1.07
CA LEU A 67 9.09 -34.24 0.06
C LEU A 67 10.42 -33.72 -0.49
N ASP A 68 10.75 -32.46 -0.22
CA ASP A 68 11.97 -31.79 -0.71
C ASP A 68 12.18 -31.93 -2.23
N ASN A 69 11.09 -31.73 -2.99
CA ASN A 69 10.99 -31.85 -4.45
C ASN A 69 11.19 -33.27 -5.02
N GLN A 70 11.24 -34.31 -4.17
CA GLN A 70 11.21 -35.70 -4.62
C GLN A 70 9.82 -36.30 -4.38
N ARG A 71 9.30 -37.05 -5.35
CA ARG A 71 8.00 -37.71 -5.22
C ARG A 71 8.09 -38.83 -4.19
N LEU A 72 7.10 -38.92 -3.31
CA LEU A 72 6.94 -40.00 -2.34
C LEU A 72 6.36 -41.24 -3.04
N ASP A 73 7.20 -42.24 -3.28
CA ASP A 73 6.77 -43.55 -3.76
C ASP A 73 6.59 -44.55 -2.60
N GLU A 74 7.28 -44.35 -1.48
CA GLU A 74 7.17 -45.12 -0.22
C GLU A 74 6.99 -44.15 0.97
N PRO A 75 6.45 -44.59 2.12
CA PRO A 75 6.35 -43.75 3.31
C PRO A 75 7.70 -43.19 3.74
N ALA A 76 7.79 -41.89 3.99
CA ALA A 76 9.03 -41.24 4.41
C ALA A 76 8.86 -40.41 5.68
N GLU A 77 9.96 -40.20 6.39
CA GLU A 77 9.96 -39.41 7.61
C GLU A 77 9.89 -37.91 7.29
N LEU A 78 8.93 -37.22 7.90
CA LEU A 78 8.77 -35.78 7.88
C LEU A 78 9.41 -35.18 9.13
N ARG A 79 10.46 -34.38 8.95
CA ARG A 79 11.20 -33.69 10.02
C ARG A 79 11.08 -32.17 9.85
N GLU A 80 11.40 -31.43 10.92
CA GLU A 80 11.52 -29.96 10.83
C GLU A 80 12.55 -29.57 9.76
N GLY A 81 12.17 -28.63 8.89
CA GLY A 81 12.99 -28.19 7.77
C GLY A 81 12.70 -28.89 6.44
N ASN A 82 12.00 -30.03 6.43
CA ASN A 82 11.52 -30.60 5.19
C ASN A 82 10.34 -29.81 4.61
N ARG A 83 10.26 -29.77 3.28
CA ARG A 83 9.17 -29.16 2.52
C ARG A 83 8.30 -30.22 1.90
N LEU A 84 7.12 -30.41 2.47
CA LEU A 84 6.12 -31.34 1.96
C LEU A 84 5.15 -30.59 1.04
N TYR A 85 5.09 -30.95 -0.23
CA TYR A 85 4.16 -30.37 -1.20
C TYR A 85 2.98 -31.31 -1.45
N VAL A 86 1.79 -30.73 -1.32
CA VAL A 86 0.50 -31.38 -1.60
C VAL A 86 -0.25 -30.48 -2.58
N GLY A 87 -0.19 -30.82 -3.87
CA GLY A 87 -0.64 -29.92 -4.94
C GLY A 87 0.06 -28.55 -4.84
N PRO A 88 -0.68 -27.42 -4.78
CA PRO A 88 -0.10 -26.08 -4.68
C PRO A 88 0.32 -25.67 -3.26
N PHE A 89 0.06 -26.52 -2.24
CA PHE A 89 0.29 -26.16 -0.85
C PHE A 89 1.66 -26.66 -0.35
N LEU A 90 2.33 -25.83 0.44
CA LEU A 90 3.56 -26.17 1.15
C LEU A 90 3.25 -26.43 2.63
N LEU A 91 3.62 -27.61 3.11
CA LEU A 91 3.44 -28.07 4.48
C LEU A 91 4.82 -28.23 5.14
N GLU A 92 4.99 -27.66 6.34
CA GLU A 92 6.26 -27.67 7.08
C GLU A 92 6.03 -27.95 8.57
N LEU A 93 6.89 -28.75 9.20
CA LEU A 93 6.90 -28.93 10.66
C LEU A 93 7.60 -27.75 11.34
N VAL A 94 6.93 -27.17 12.36
CA VAL A 94 7.46 -26.03 13.14
C VAL A 94 7.25 -26.21 14.65
N SER A 95 8.29 -25.95 15.45
CA SER A 95 8.26 -25.98 16.93
C SER A 95 7.91 -24.62 17.54
N VAL A 96 7.10 -24.67 18.60
CA VAL A 96 6.52 -23.47 19.26
C VAL A 96 7.54 -22.64 20.04
N ALA A 97 8.77 -23.11 20.27
CA ALA A 97 9.78 -22.40 21.08
C ALA A 97 10.64 -21.38 20.31
N ALA A 98 10.58 -21.30 18.98
CA ALA A 98 11.52 -20.53 18.16
C ALA A 98 10.93 -19.27 17.47
N THR A 99 9.87 -18.67 18.02
CA THR A 99 9.17 -17.53 17.35
C THR A 99 9.82 -16.16 17.62
N VAL A 100 10.78 -16.03 18.55
CA VAL A 100 11.26 -14.69 19.00
C VAL A 100 12.66 -14.29 18.48
N GLN A 101 13.56 -15.20 18.09
CA GLN A 101 14.97 -14.81 17.84
C GLN A 101 15.53 -14.99 16.42
N ARG A 102 14.81 -15.59 15.46
CA ARG A 102 15.36 -15.85 14.11
C ARG A 102 14.82 -14.92 13.01
N ARG A 103 14.53 -13.66 13.33
CA ARG A 103 14.01 -12.67 12.36
C ARG A 103 15.07 -11.90 11.58
N MET A 104 16.37 -12.09 11.81
CA MET A 104 17.38 -11.19 11.25
C MET A 104 18.24 -11.70 10.10
N ARG A 105 18.16 -12.96 9.62
CA ARG A 105 19.02 -13.38 8.50
C ARG A 105 18.37 -14.42 7.56
N ALA A 106 18.42 -14.11 6.27
CA ALA A 106 18.39 -14.97 5.05
C ALA A 106 17.22 -14.66 4.06
N PRO A 107 17.41 -14.84 2.74
CA PRO A 107 17.22 -13.78 1.73
C PRO A 107 15.97 -13.96 0.86
N LEU A 108 15.54 -12.86 0.22
CA LEU A 108 14.46 -12.81 -0.76
C LEU A 108 14.89 -13.49 -2.07
N ARG A 109 14.13 -14.48 -2.54
CA ARG A 109 14.13 -14.93 -3.95
C ARG A 109 12.73 -14.74 -4.55
N GLY A 110 12.70 -14.11 -5.73
CA GLY A 110 11.58 -14.12 -6.69
C GLY A 110 10.48 -13.09 -6.43
N GLY A 111 10.58 -11.92 -7.07
CA GLY A 111 9.50 -10.93 -7.10
C GLY A 111 8.40 -11.30 -8.12
N PRO A 112 7.11 -11.08 -7.83
CA PRO A 112 6.04 -11.38 -8.78
C PRO A 112 5.77 -10.21 -9.74
N VAL A 113 5.59 -10.58 -11.01
CA VAL A 113 4.99 -9.77 -12.07
C VAL A 113 3.53 -9.46 -11.71
N LEU A 114 3.13 -8.19 -11.78
CA LEU A 114 1.73 -7.78 -11.59
C LEU A 114 0.92 -8.11 -12.85
N ARG A 115 0.01 -9.10 -12.78
CA ARG A 115 -0.97 -9.39 -13.83
C ARG A 115 -2.25 -8.55 -13.66
N THR A 116 -2.80 -8.09 -14.78
CA THR A 116 -4.05 -7.32 -14.87
C THR A 116 -5.26 -8.16 -14.45
N THR A 117 -6.26 -7.53 -13.83
CA THR A 117 -7.46 -8.21 -13.29
C THR A 117 -8.62 -8.06 -14.28
N THR A 118 -9.20 -9.16 -14.76
CA THR A 118 -10.34 -9.15 -15.69
C THR A 118 -11.64 -8.66 -15.03
N PRO A 119 -12.66 -8.20 -15.77
CA PRO A 119 -13.98 -7.85 -15.21
C PRO A 119 -14.67 -9.02 -14.47
N ALA A 120 -14.35 -10.27 -14.82
CA ALA A 120 -14.84 -11.45 -14.11
C ALA A 120 -14.11 -11.61 -12.76
N GLU A 121 -12.79 -11.42 -12.73
CA GLU A 121 -11.99 -11.46 -11.50
C GLU A 121 -12.29 -10.27 -10.58
N LEU A 122 -12.59 -9.09 -11.12
CA LEU A 122 -13.06 -7.94 -10.34
C LEU A 122 -14.42 -8.24 -9.70
N ARG A 123 -15.36 -8.85 -10.44
CA ARG A 123 -16.65 -9.31 -9.89
C ARG A 123 -16.46 -10.38 -8.80
N ALA A 124 -15.61 -11.37 -9.02
CA ALA A 124 -15.29 -12.41 -8.04
C ALA A 124 -14.64 -11.84 -6.76
N ARG A 125 -13.76 -10.84 -6.90
CA ARG A 125 -13.16 -10.12 -5.77
C ARG A 125 -14.20 -9.30 -5.01
N GLU A 126 -15.11 -8.61 -5.70
CA GLU A 126 -16.19 -7.87 -5.05
C GLU A 126 -17.15 -8.81 -4.29
N LEU A 127 -17.50 -9.96 -4.86
CA LEU A 127 -18.29 -11.00 -4.19
C LEU A 127 -17.58 -11.58 -2.98
N SER A 128 -16.29 -11.86 -3.10
CA SER A 128 -15.46 -12.35 -1.99
C SER A 128 -15.38 -11.34 -0.84
N ARG A 129 -15.29 -10.05 -1.16
CA ARG A 129 -15.33 -8.97 -0.17
C ARG A 129 -16.68 -8.91 0.54
N LEU A 130 -17.78 -8.96 -0.21
CA LEU A 130 -19.12 -8.93 0.35
C LEU A 130 -19.42 -10.18 1.21
N ALA A 131 -18.93 -11.36 0.82
CA ALA A 131 -19.05 -12.58 1.59
C ALA A 131 -18.33 -12.48 2.95
N ARG A 132 -17.11 -11.93 2.98
CA ARG A 132 -16.39 -11.66 4.24
C ARG A 132 -17.15 -10.70 5.16
N TRP A 133 -17.64 -9.58 4.63
CA TRP A 133 -18.42 -8.63 5.43
C TRP A 133 -19.74 -9.22 5.93
N SER A 134 -20.38 -10.10 5.17
CA SER A 134 -21.58 -10.81 5.63
C SER A 134 -21.30 -11.77 6.79
N LEU A 135 -20.14 -12.42 6.80
CA LEU A 135 -19.67 -13.27 7.88
C LEU A 135 -19.28 -12.46 9.12
N GLU A 136 -18.57 -11.34 8.93
CA GLU A 136 -18.23 -10.42 10.03
C GLU A 136 -19.48 -9.81 10.66
N TRP A 137 -20.46 -9.43 9.84
CA TRP A 137 -21.77 -8.98 10.32
C TRP A 137 -22.45 -10.06 11.15
N ASP A 138 -22.46 -11.32 10.71
CA ASP A 138 -23.06 -12.43 11.44
C ASP A 138 -22.33 -12.73 12.76
N HIS A 139 -21.00 -12.84 12.73
CA HIS A 139 -20.16 -13.05 13.91
C HIS A 139 -20.27 -11.94 14.95
N ALA A 140 -20.46 -10.70 14.52
CA ALA A 140 -20.69 -9.56 15.40
C ALA A 140 -22.16 -9.46 15.90
N GLY A 141 -22.96 -10.53 15.76
CA GLY A 141 -24.36 -10.54 16.19
C GLY A 141 -25.26 -9.63 15.36
N ARG A 142 -24.94 -9.46 14.07
CA ARG A 142 -25.69 -8.65 13.09
C ARG A 142 -25.72 -7.15 13.40
N ALA A 143 -24.61 -6.64 13.95
CA ALA A 143 -24.45 -5.24 14.31
C ALA A 143 -24.70 -4.26 13.12
N PRO A 144 -25.56 -3.23 13.26
CA PRO A 144 -25.90 -2.32 12.16
C PRO A 144 -24.76 -1.48 11.59
N ARG A 145 -23.62 -1.38 12.29
CA ARG A 145 -22.43 -0.63 11.84
C ARG A 145 -21.68 -1.31 10.69
N LEU A 146 -21.88 -2.62 10.52
CA LEU A 146 -21.23 -3.43 9.48
C LEU A 146 -22.07 -3.52 8.19
N LEU A 147 -23.26 -2.90 8.16
CA LEU A 147 -24.14 -2.88 7.00
C LEU A 147 -23.63 -1.94 5.91
N LEU A 148 -23.86 -2.31 4.65
CA LEU A 148 -23.47 -1.52 3.49
C LEU A 148 -24.24 -0.20 3.42
N ARG A 149 -23.57 0.88 2.99
CA ARG A 149 -24.16 2.21 2.81
C ARG A 149 -23.90 2.78 1.41
N GLY A 150 -24.66 3.81 1.05
CA GLY A 150 -24.44 4.62 -0.16
C GLY A 150 -24.24 3.81 -1.45
N ALA A 151 -23.13 4.08 -2.14
CA ALA A 151 -22.76 3.46 -3.41
C ALA A 151 -22.39 1.97 -3.27
N ALA A 152 -21.78 1.57 -2.15
CA ALA A 152 -21.42 0.17 -1.90
C ALA A 152 -22.66 -0.73 -1.81
N ARG A 153 -23.75 -0.23 -1.20
CA ARG A 153 -25.05 -0.93 -1.19
C ARG A 153 -25.63 -1.07 -2.59
N ARG A 154 -25.69 0.03 -3.37
CA ARG A 154 -26.23 0.01 -4.74
C ARG A 154 -25.45 -0.96 -5.63
N ARG A 155 -24.13 -0.95 -5.53
CA ARG A 155 -23.24 -1.84 -6.28
C ARG A 155 -23.38 -3.30 -5.89
N ALA A 156 -23.53 -3.60 -4.58
CA ALA A 156 -23.86 -4.94 -4.12
C ALA A 156 -25.23 -5.42 -4.63
N GLU A 157 -26.22 -4.54 -4.69
CA GLU A 157 -27.53 -4.86 -5.26
C GLU A 157 -27.47 -5.10 -6.78
N GLU A 158 -26.71 -4.30 -7.52
CA GLU A 158 -26.49 -4.49 -8.96
C GLU A 158 -25.78 -5.82 -9.23
N LEU A 159 -24.74 -6.15 -8.45
CA LEU A 159 -24.01 -7.41 -8.52
C LEU A 159 -24.93 -8.62 -8.26
N LEU A 160 -25.82 -8.52 -7.27
CA LEU A 160 -26.76 -9.60 -6.94
C LEU A 160 -27.92 -9.69 -7.95
N ARG A 161 -28.38 -8.56 -8.51
CA ARG A 161 -29.41 -8.54 -9.58
C ARG A 161 -28.90 -9.08 -10.90
N ALA A 162 -27.59 -8.98 -11.17
CA ALA A 162 -26.94 -9.50 -12.36
C ALA A 162 -26.83 -11.04 -12.40
N GLY A 163 -27.46 -11.77 -11.47
CA GLY A 163 -27.60 -13.23 -11.52
C GLY A 163 -26.36 -14.00 -11.07
N SER A 164 -25.57 -13.46 -10.14
CA SER A 164 -24.39 -14.15 -9.61
C SER A 164 -24.77 -15.45 -8.88
N THR A 165 -24.30 -16.59 -9.39
CA THR A 165 -24.50 -17.94 -8.79
C THR A 165 -23.77 -18.12 -7.46
N ASP A 166 -22.77 -17.29 -7.16
CA ASP A 166 -21.91 -17.39 -5.97
C ASP A 166 -22.47 -16.68 -4.73
N ALA A 167 -23.71 -16.18 -4.79
CA ALA A 167 -24.31 -15.43 -3.70
C ALA A 167 -24.88 -16.35 -2.61
N THR A 168 -24.25 -16.36 -1.44
CA THR A 168 -24.71 -17.17 -0.30
C THR A 168 -25.99 -16.61 0.34
N PRO A 169 -26.82 -17.44 1.01
CA PRO A 169 -28.01 -16.98 1.73
C PRO A 169 -27.69 -15.92 2.80
N LEU A 170 -26.52 -16.04 3.45
CA LEU A 170 -26.05 -15.07 4.43
C LEU A 170 -25.74 -13.72 3.77
N LEU A 171 -25.06 -13.73 2.63
CA LEU A 171 -24.77 -12.53 1.84
C LEU A 171 -26.07 -11.85 1.38
N LEU A 172 -27.03 -12.62 0.86
CA LEU A 172 -28.35 -12.10 0.46
C LEU A 172 -29.06 -11.44 1.65
N THR A 173 -29.00 -12.08 2.83
CA THR A 173 -29.60 -11.55 4.06
C THR A 173 -28.90 -10.29 4.56
N PHE A 174 -27.58 -10.23 4.46
CA PHE A 174 -26.76 -9.07 4.81
C PHE A 174 -27.05 -7.86 3.91
N VAL A 175 -27.11 -8.07 2.59
CA VAL A 175 -27.45 -7.00 1.64
C VAL A 175 -28.92 -6.57 1.80
N ALA A 176 -29.84 -7.49 2.08
CA ALA A 176 -31.22 -7.17 2.40
C ALA A 176 -31.37 -6.39 3.72
N ALA A 177 -30.62 -6.76 4.77
CA ALA A 177 -30.57 -6.03 6.04
C ALA A 177 -30.01 -4.61 5.88
N SER A 178 -29.12 -4.43 4.90
CA SER A 178 -28.56 -3.13 4.53
C SER A 178 -29.60 -2.17 3.90
N ARG A 179 -30.84 -2.63 3.64
CA ARG A 179 -31.92 -1.80 3.05
C ARG A 179 -32.60 -0.83 4.01
N ARG A 180 -32.56 -1.03 5.33
CA ARG A 180 -33.37 -0.23 6.29
C ARG A 180 -32.53 0.53 7.32
N ARG A 181 -32.32 1.83 7.07
CA ARG A 181 -32.01 2.80 8.14
C ARG A 181 -32.55 4.20 7.88
N VAL A 182 -33.83 4.28 7.53
CA VAL A 182 -34.65 5.48 7.78
C VAL A 182 -35.90 4.94 8.46
N TRP A 183 -36.31 5.51 9.61
CA TRP A 183 -37.56 5.27 10.37
C TRP A 183 -37.46 4.78 11.83
N ARG A 184 -36.32 4.30 12.36
CA ARG A 184 -36.22 3.92 13.79
C ARG A 184 -35.55 4.94 14.72
N THR A 185 -34.94 6.00 14.17
CA THR A 185 -34.24 7.04 14.98
C THR A 185 -35.09 8.28 15.29
N ARG A 186 -36.33 8.37 14.78
CA ARG A 186 -37.24 9.49 15.06
C ARG A 186 -38.16 9.29 16.27
N TRP A 187 -38.41 8.05 16.71
CA TRP A 187 -39.26 7.78 17.89
C TRP A 187 -38.54 7.94 19.23
N ARG A 188 -37.20 7.98 19.25
CA ARG A 188 -36.43 8.33 20.45
C ARG A 188 -36.44 9.82 20.78
N LEU A 189 -36.95 10.67 19.88
CA LEU A 189 -37.09 12.12 20.07
C LEU A 189 -38.53 12.54 20.45
N LEU A 190 -39.44 11.60 20.73
CA LEU A 190 -40.83 11.91 21.13
C LEU A 190 -41.24 11.36 22.51
N LEU A 191 -40.32 10.75 23.27
CA LEU A 191 -40.61 10.23 24.62
C LEU A 191 -39.53 10.61 25.65
N LEU A 192 -39.16 11.89 25.69
CA LEU A 192 -38.48 12.51 26.84
C LEU A 192 -38.83 14.00 26.90
N PRO A 193 -40.10 14.32 27.18
CA PRO A 193 -40.36 15.40 28.12
C PRO A 193 -41.42 14.93 29.13
N MET A 194 -41.04 14.09 30.09
CA MET A 194 -41.85 13.84 31.30
C MET A 194 -41.00 13.06 32.31
N LEU A 195 -40.15 13.78 33.06
CA LEU A 195 -39.87 13.52 34.48
C LEU A 195 -38.84 14.56 34.96
N SER A 196 -39.34 15.78 35.09
CA SER A 196 -38.75 16.82 35.93
C SER A 196 -39.21 16.59 37.37
N LEU A 197 -38.26 16.77 38.31
CA LEU A 197 -38.41 17.29 39.67
C LEU A 197 -38.97 16.40 40.79
N ALA A 198 -38.05 15.93 41.64
CA ALA A 198 -38.02 16.25 43.08
C ALA A 198 -36.57 16.01 43.56
N ALA A 199 -35.76 17.07 43.75
CA ALA A 199 -35.56 17.80 45.03
C ALA A 199 -34.79 16.95 46.06
N ALA A 200 -33.85 17.43 46.86
CA ALA A 200 -33.08 18.66 47.04
C ALA A 200 -32.15 18.31 48.23
N GLY A 201 -30.96 18.90 48.36
CA GLY A 201 -30.26 18.87 49.64
C GLY A 201 -28.75 18.70 49.55
N MET A 202 -28.07 19.84 49.41
CA MET A 202 -26.70 20.03 49.87
C MET A 202 -26.47 19.42 51.25
N ILE A 203 -25.54 18.49 51.39
CA ILE A 203 -24.71 18.33 52.59
C ILE A 203 -23.27 18.04 52.15
N ALA A 204 -22.42 19.06 52.31
CA ALA A 204 -20.96 19.02 52.51
C ALA A 204 -20.11 18.24 51.49
N TRP A 205 -19.43 18.89 50.54
CA TRP A 205 -18.22 19.69 50.80
C TRP A 205 -17.43 19.27 52.06
N ARG A 206 -17.18 17.96 52.25
CA ARG A 206 -16.33 17.47 53.36
C ARG A 206 -15.44 16.26 53.08
N LEU A 207 -15.33 15.76 51.85
CA LEU A 207 -14.46 14.59 51.55
C LEU A 207 -13.68 14.74 50.25
N TRP A 208 -12.99 15.86 50.07
CA TRP A 208 -11.95 16.01 49.05
C TRP A 208 -10.58 16.06 49.73
N PRO A 209 -9.72 15.04 49.60
CA PRO A 209 -8.38 15.08 50.17
C PRO A 209 -7.48 16.01 49.34
N GLN A 210 -6.76 16.90 50.03
CA GLN A 210 -5.74 17.80 49.47
C GLN A 210 -4.42 17.04 49.20
N PRO A 211 -3.63 17.41 48.18
CA PRO A 211 -2.26 16.93 48.04
C PRO A 211 -1.31 17.67 49.02
N PRO A 212 -0.28 17.00 49.56
CA PRO A 212 0.68 17.62 50.49
C PRO A 212 1.75 18.48 49.78
N PRO A 213 2.42 19.38 50.53
CA PRO A 213 3.29 20.43 49.98
C PRO A 213 4.70 19.95 49.64
N ALA A 214 5.36 20.72 48.77
CA ALA A 214 6.76 20.57 48.39
C ALA A 214 7.70 21.31 49.36
N ALA A 215 8.87 20.71 49.63
CA ALA A 215 10.11 21.34 50.10
C ALA A 215 11.28 20.34 49.96
N PRO A 216 12.56 20.77 50.02
CA PRO A 216 13.20 21.84 49.27
C PRO A 216 14.37 21.29 48.42
N VAL A 217 15.01 22.22 47.71
CA VAL A 217 16.15 22.05 46.81
C VAL A 217 17.45 21.86 47.62
N GLU A 218 18.29 20.91 47.23
CA GLU A 218 19.72 20.90 47.55
C GLU A 218 20.53 20.81 46.26
N GLU A 219 21.39 21.82 46.08
CA GLU A 219 22.43 21.90 45.07
C GLU A 219 23.52 20.86 45.35
N VAL A 220 23.92 20.13 44.32
CA VAL A 220 25.25 19.52 44.26
C VAL A 220 25.84 19.80 42.90
N GLU A 221 26.75 20.78 42.87
CA GLU A 221 27.71 20.97 41.81
C GLU A 221 28.61 19.73 41.70
N SER A 222 28.83 19.25 40.48
CA SER A 222 30.10 18.62 40.15
C SER A 222 30.40 18.83 38.66
N GLU A 223 31.38 19.71 38.43
CA GLU A 223 32.13 19.83 37.19
C GLU A 223 32.76 18.48 36.84
N ILE A 224 32.57 17.98 35.62
CA ILE A 224 33.65 17.26 34.92
C ILE A 224 33.68 17.71 33.45
N ALA A 225 34.86 18.21 33.09
CA ALA A 225 35.33 18.75 31.83
C ALA A 225 34.98 17.94 30.56
N VAL A 226 34.65 18.71 29.52
CA VAL A 226 34.67 18.29 28.12
C VAL A 226 36.12 18.21 27.65
N ALA A 227 36.60 17.01 27.35
CA ALA A 227 37.82 16.80 26.57
C ALA A 227 37.45 16.20 25.21
N ALA A 228 37.52 17.05 24.18
CA ALA A 228 37.47 16.64 22.79
C ALA A 228 38.81 16.00 22.39
N ALA A 229 38.77 14.73 21.98
CA ALA A 229 39.87 14.11 21.25
C ALA A 229 39.29 13.45 19.99
N ALA A 230 39.51 14.10 18.84
CA ALA A 230 39.26 13.54 17.53
C ALA A 230 40.33 12.49 17.24
N VAL A 231 39.92 11.23 17.08
CA VAL A 231 40.74 10.16 16.50
C VAL A 231 40.30 10.00 15.04
N PRO A 232 41.20 10.09 14.05
CA PRO A 232 40.83 9.82 12.66
C PRO A 232 40.69 8.31 12.49
N VAL A 233 39.45 7.83 12.44
CA VAL A 233 39.19 6.46 11.97
C VAL A 233 39.24 6.50 10.45
N ALA A 234 40.33 5.99 9.90
CA ALA A 234 40.40 5.61 8.50
C ALA A 234 39.30 4.58 8.23
N VAL A 235 38.25 4.99 7.52
CA VAL A 235 37.20 4.09 7.05
C VAL A 235 37.80 3.27 5.91
N ALA A 236 38.28 2.08 6.24
CA ALA A 236 38.50 1.03 5.26
C ALA A 236 37.19 0.82 4.49
N SER A 237 37.23 0.93 3.17
CA SER A 237 36.10 0.64 2.29
C SER A 237 35.54 -0.74 2.63
N ALA A 238 34.25 -0.80 2.95
CA ALA A 238 33.55 -2.06 3.19
C ALA A 238 33.76 -3.01 1.98
N PRO A 239 33.97 -4.32 2.20
CA PRO A 239 34.07 -5.28 1.11
C PRO A 239 32.78 -5.24 0.29
N ALA A 240 32.91 -5.23 -1.04
CA ALA A 240 31.78 -5.27 -1.94
C ALA A 240 30.86 -6.46 -1.59
N PRO A 241 29.52 -6.27 -1.56
CA PRO A 241 28.61 -7.35 -1.20
C PRO A 241 28.78 -8.55 -2.14
N ALA A 242 28.71 -9.76 -1.58
CA ALA A 242 28.76 -11.00 -2.35
C ALA A 242 27.66 -10.99 -3.42
N ALA A 243 28.02 -11.34 -4.66
CA ALA A 243 27.15 -11.19 -5.79
C ALA A 243 25.93 -12.13 -5.71
N VAL A 244 24.73 -11.56 -5.82
CA VAL A 244 23.47 -12.31 -5.78
C VAL A 244 22.96 -12.50 -7.20
N PHE A 245 22.75 -13.75 -7.60
CA PHE A 245 22.07 -14.05 -8.85
C PHE A 245 20.58 -13.74 -8.74
N ILE A 246 20.11 -12.81 -9.55
CA ILE A 246 18.70 -12.44 -9.72
C ILE A 246 18.19 -13.05 -11.03
N GLU A 247 16.98 -13.60 -11.01
CA GLU A 247 16.28 -14.03 -12.21
C GLU A 247 15.52 -12.84 -12.82
N HIS A 248 15.83 -12.53 -14.08
CA HIS A 248 15.19 -11.50 -14.86
C HIS A 248 14.31 -12.14 -15.93
N ARG A 249 13.02 -11.79 -15.96
CA ARG A 249 12.10 -12.23 -17.00
C ARG A 249 12.01 -11.17 -18.10
N VAL A 250 12.48 -11.52 -19.29
CA VAL A 250 12.57 -10.63 -20.45
C VAL A 250 11.17 -10.18 -20.91
N ILE A 251 10.97 -8.88 -21.12
CA ILE A 251 9.74 -8.34 -21.71
C ILE A 251 9.85 -8.28 -23.26
N PRO A 252 8.75 -8.11 -24.02
CA PRO A 252 8.83 -8.11 -25.47
C PRO A 252 9.77 -7.03 -26.03
N ALA A 253 10.65 -7.42 -26.97
CA ALA A 253 11.64 -6.55 -27.59
C ALA A 253 12.63 -5.86 -26.62
N GLU A 254 12.89 -6.47 -25.46
CA GLU A 254 13.91 -6.02 -24.53
C GLU A 254 15.28 -6.62 -24.86
N THR A 255 16.28 -5.75 -25.00
CA THR A 255 17.63 -6.15 -25.43
C THR A 255 18.51 -6.56 -24.26
N LEU A 256 19.56 -7.36 -24.52
CA LEU A 256 20.58 -7.67 -23.51
C LEU A 256 21.27 -6.41 -22.98
N ALA A 257 21.47 -5.38 -23.82
CA ALA A 257 22.03 -4.10 -23.42
C ALA A 257 21.16 -3.36 -22.38
N GLU A 258 19.84 -3.36 -22.58
CA GLU A 258 18.90 -2.73 -21.64
C GLU A 258 18.85 -3.49 -20.31
N ILE A 259 18.83 -4.83 -20.36
CA ILE A 259 18.85 -5.67 -19.16
C ILE A 259 20.17 -5.45 -18.41
N ALA A 260 21.30 -5.49 -19.11
CA ALA A 260 22.62 -5.30 -18.52
C ALA A 260 22.75 -3.93 -17.84
N ALA A 261 22.34 -2.85 -18.53
CA ALA A 261 22.29 -1.51 -17.96
C ALA A 261 21.40 -1.43 -16.72
N ARG A 262 20.24 -2.12 -16.73
CA ARG A 262 19.33 -2.17 -15.59
C ARG A 262 20.01 -2.74 -14.34
N TYR A 263 20.77 -3.83 -14.46
CA TYR A 263 21.44 -4.47 -13.31
C TYR A 263 22.84 -3.93 -13.01
N ASP A 264 23.30 -2.92 -13.75
CA ASP A 264 24.66 -2.36 -13.70
C ASP A 264 25.74 -3.44 -13.95
N VAL A 265 25.59 -4.17 -15.05
CA VAL A 265 26.51 -5.23 -15.49
C VAL A 265 26.89 -5.07 -16.95
N ALA A 266 27.98 -5.70 -17.37
CA ALA A 266 28.39 -5.73 -18.78
C ALA A 266 27.52 -6.71 -19.60
N VAL A 267 27.23 -6.38 -20.85
CA VAL A 267 26.41 -7.21 -21.75
C VAL A 267 27.06 -8.57 -21.98
N GLU A 268 28.38 -8.60 -22.14
CA GLU A 268 29.19 -9.79 -22.35
C GLU A 268 29.11 -10.73 -21.14
N SER A 269 29.08 -10.16 -19.93
CA SER A 269 28.91 -10.93 -18.70
C SER A 269 27.52 -11.55 -18.63
N LEU A 270 26.47 -10.76 -18.90
CA LEU A 270 25.09 -11.24 -18.95
C LEU A 270 24.91 -12.36 -19.98
N ALA A 271 25.45 -12.18 -21.19
CA ALA A 271 25.41 -13.16 -22.26
C ALA A 271 26.12 -14.45 -21.86
N ARG A 272 27.34 -14.36 -21.29
CA ARG A 272 28.11 -15.51 -20.80
C ARG A 272 27.38 -16.31 -19.73
N TRP A 273 26.75 -15.66 -18.75
CA TRP A 273 25.99 -16.37 -17.69
C TRP A 273 24.80 -17.15 -18.23
N ASN A 274 24.27 -16.75 -19.39
CA ASN A 274 23.07 -17.32 -20.00
C ASN A 274 23.35 -18.07 -21.31
N GLN A 275 24.63 -18.28 -21.67
CA GLN A 275 25.05 -18.95 -22.90
C GLN A 275 24.44 -18.32 -24.17
N LEU A 276 24.35 -17.00 -24.19
CA LEU A 276 23.81 -16.22 -25.30
C LEU A 276 24.94 -15.59 -26.12
N ASN A 277 24.64 -15.28 -27.38
CA ASN A 277 25.47 -14.38 -28.18
C ASN A 277 25.12 -12.92 -27.81
N PRO A 278 26.09 -12.08 -27.39
CA PRO A 278 25.83 -10.67 -27.03
C PRO A 278 25.29 -9.83 -28.20
N ASP A 279 25.60 -10.21 -29.44
CA ASP A 279 25.17 -9.51 -30.65
C ASP A 279 23.88 -10.10 -31.27
N ALA A 280 23.25 -11.07 -30.60
CA ALA A 280 22.01 -11.66 -31.07
C ALA A 280 20.83 -10.67 -30.96
N PRO A 281 19.75 -10.89 -31.75
CA PRO A 281 18.49 -10.21 -31.55
C PRO A 281 17.97 -10.33 -30.11
N PRO A 282 17.03 -9.45 -29.69
CA PRO A 282 16.40 -9.51 -28.37
C PRO A 282 15.92 -10.93 -28.02
N PRO A 283 16.18 -11.44 -26.80
CA PRO A 283 15.65 -12.72 -26.37
C PRO A 283 14.12 -12.75 -26.44
N ALA A 284 13.55 -13.95 -26.55
CA ALA A 284 12.10 -14.11 -26.57
C ALA A 284 11.46 -13.57 -25.27
N ALA A 285 10.29 -12.95 -25.41
CA ALA A 285 9.53 -12.50 -24.26
C ALA A 285 9.21 -13.70 -23.33
N GLY A 286 9.41 -13.51 -22.03
CA GLY A 286 9.20 -14.54 -21.03
C GLY A 286 10.43 -15.41 -20.74
N THR A 287 11.51 -15.34 -21.55
CA THR A 287 12.80 -15.96 -21.23
C THR A 287 13.29 -15.51 -19.87
N VAL A 288 13.83 -16.43 -19.08
CA VAL A 288 14.39 -16.13 -17.76
C VAL A 288 15.91 -16.11 -17.87
N LEU A 289 16.51 -14.96 -17.61
CA LEU A 289 17.96 -14.76 -17.58
C LEU A 289 18.45 -14.69 -16.14
N ARG A 290 19.60 -15.31 -15.88
CA ARG A 290 20.32 -15.21 -14.62
C ARG A 290 21.28 -14.03 -14.69
N VAL A 291 21.16 -13.12 -13.74
CA VAL A 291 21.98 -11.90 -13.67
C VAL A 291 22.69 -11.85 -12.33
N GLU A 292 24.01 -11.85 -12.35
CA GLU A 292 24.82 -11.58 -11.15
C GLU A 292 24.80 -10.06 -10.91
N ALA A 293 23.78 -9.60 -10.19
CA ALA A 293 23.41 -8.20 -10.14
C ALA A 293 24.34 -7.39 -9.21
N ARG A 294 24.77 -6.20 -9.66
CA ARG A 294 25.45 -5.22 -8.80
C ARG A 294 24.49 -4.28 -8.09
N ARG A 295 23.30 -4.10 -8.66
CA ARG A 295 22.16 -3.41 -8.04
C ARG A 295 20.88 -4.18 -8.29
N THR A 296 19.93 -4.07 -7.35
CA THR A 296 18.56 -4.53 -7.58
C THR A 296 17.81 -3.44 -8.31
N PRO A 297 17.45 -3.62 -9.59
CA PRO A 297 16.73 -2.61 -10.32
C PRO A 297 15.30 -2.49 -9.87
N LEU A 298 14.72 -1.33 -10.15
CA LEU A 298 13.30 -1.11 -9.99
C LEU A 298 12.53 -2.06 -10.95
N PRO A 299 11.46 -2.72 -10.48
CA PRO A 299 10.64 -3.56 -11.33
C PRO A 299 9.93 -2.72 -12.39
N GLN A 300 10.03 -3.16 -13.65
CA GLN A 300 9.24 -2.59 -14.74
C GLN A 300 7.75 -2.74 -14.45
N GLN A 301 6.97 -1.74 -14.85
CA GLN A 301 5.53 -1.68 -14.59
C GLN A 301 4.77 -1.77 -15.91
N GLN A 302 3.77 -2.65 -15.97
CA GLN A 302 2.88 -2.77 -17.12
C GLN A 302 1.58 -2.03 -16.83
N ILE A 303 1.14 -1.21 -17.79
CA ILE A 303 -0.18 -0.59 -17.79
C ILE A 303 -0.99 -1.05 -18.99
N SER A 304 -2.30 -1.20 -18.81
CA SER A 304 -3.25 -1.28 -19.91
C SER A 304 -3.94 0.08 -20.04
N TYR A 305 -3.74 0.74 -21.18
CA TYR A 305 -4.17 2.10 -21.42
C TYR A 305 -5.23 2.14 -22.53
N GLU A 306 -6.36 2.77 -22.24
CA GLU A 306 -7.42 3.00 -23.22
C GLU A 306 -7.17 4.30 -24.00
N LEU A 307 -7.11 4.20 -25.33
CA LEU A 307 -6.92 5.33 -26.23
C LEU A 307 -8.11 6.28 -26.17
N GLU A 308 -7.88 7.56 -25.89
CA GLU A 308 -8.93 8.57 -25.78
C GLU A 308 -9.34 9.19 -27.13
N ARG A 309 -8.51 8.98 -28.15
CA ARG A 309 -8.69 9.45 -29.52
C ARG A 309 -7.92 8.51 -30.43
N ASP A 310 -8.05 8.74 -31.72
CA ASP A 310 -7.22 8.02 -32.68
C ASP A 310 -5.76 8.46 -32.54
N TYR A 311 -4.86 7.49 -32.63
CA TYR A 311 -3.42 7.67 -32.52
C TYR A 311 -2.71 6.97 -33.67
N ASP A 312 -1.52 7.47 -33.98
CA ASP A 312 -0.50 6.66 -34.64
C ASP A 312 0.51 6.17 -33.59
N TRP A 313 1.34 5.21 -33.99
CA TRP A 313 2.37 4.67 -33.09
C TRP A 313 3.39 5.73 -32.64
N ARG A 314 3.66 6.74 -33.47
CA ARG A 314 4.59 7.83 -33.14
C ARG A 314 4.05 8.69 -32.00
N GLY A 315 2.78 9.08 -32.04
CA GLY A 315 2.13 9.87 -30.99
C GLY A 315 2.10 9.11 -29.66
N LEU A 316 1.90 7.79 -29.68
CA LEU A 316 2.04 6.97 -28.47
C LEU A 316 3.48 6.86 -27.98
N SER A 317 4.44 6.78 -28.89
CA SER A 317 5.86 6.75 -28.57
C SER A 317 6.30 8.00 -27.81
N GLU A 318 5.91 9.18 -28.30
CA GLU A 318 6.18 10.46 -27.64
C GLU A 318 5.49 10.56 -26.27
N ARG A 319 4.22 10.12 -26.21
CA ARG A 319 3.40 10.15 -24.99
C ARG A 319 3.99 9.32 -23.86
N PHE A 320 4.34 8.06 -24.14
CA PHE A 320 4.84 7.13 -23.13
C PHE A 320 6.36 7.15 -22.97
N GLY A 321 7.09 7.76 -23.91
CA GLY A 321 8.55 7.71 -23.93
C GLY A 321 9.10 6.32 -24.28
N VAL A 322 8.33 5.52 -25.02
CA VAL A 322 8.68 4.15 -25.43
C VAL A 322 8.82 4.10 -26.94
N SER A 323 9.83 3.41 -27.46
CA SER A 323 10.04 3.34 -28.92
C SER A 323 8.88 2.64 -29.64
N VAL A 324 8.58 3.08 -30.88
CA VAL A 324 7.55 2.45 -31.72
C VAL A 324 7.74 0.93 -31.87
N PRO A 325 8.95 0.39 -32.12
CA PRO A 325 9.16 -1.05 -32.19
C PRO A 325 8.73 -1.79 -30.91
N LYS A 326 9.04 -1.23 -29.73
CA LYS A 326 8.63 -1.81 -28.45
C LYS A 326 7.13 -1.75 -28.23
N LEU A 327 6.50 -0.61 -28.51
CA LEU A 327 5.04 -0.49 -28.40
C LEU A 327 4.31 -1.51 -29.28
N ARG A 328 4.80 -1.74 -30.50
CA ARG A 328 4.27 -2.79 -31.38
C ARG A 328 4.54 -4.20 -30.85
N ALA A 329 5.72 -4.45 -30.30
CA ALA A 329 6.06 -5.74 -29.70
C ALA A 329 5.23 -6.06 -28.45
N TYR A 330 4.85 -5.04 -27.66
CA TYR A 330 3.93 -5.19 -26.53
C TYR A 330 2.51 -5.52 -26.98
N ASN A 331 2.14 -5.12 -28.20
CA ASN A 331 0.78 -5.20 -28.74
C ASN A 331 0.75 -5.92 -30.10
N PRO A 332 1.16 -7.20 -30.18
CA PRO A 332 1.41 -7.88 -31.45
C PRO A 332 0.16 -8.09 -32.30
N THR A 333 -1.03 -8.02 -31.71
CA THR A 333 -2.32 -8.19 -32.40
C THR A 333 -2.87 -6.90 -32.99
N LEU A 334 -2.28 -5.74 -32.68
CA LEU A 334 -2.77 -4.45 -33.15
C LEU A 334 -2.18 -4.07 -34.52
N GLY A 335 -3.03 -3.53 -35.37
CA GLY A 335 -2.67 -3.06 -36.72
C GLY A 335 -1.97 -1.69 -36.73
N LEU A 336 -1.89 -1.09 -37.91
CA LEU A 336 -1.31 0.25 -38.09
C LEU A 336 -2.23 1.37 -37.61
N GLU A 337 -3.55 1.17 -37.70
CA GLU A 337 -4.55 2.13 -37.24
C GLU A 337 -4.91 1.86 -35.77
N LEU A 338 -4.76 2.86 -34.91
CA LEU A 338 -5.10 2.78 -33.50
C LEU A 338 -6.26 3.72 -33.20
N ARG A 339 -7.44 3.14 -32.96
CA ARG A 339 -8.68 3.90 -32.80
C ARG A 339 -8.97 4.18 -31.32
N ALA A 340 -9.69 5.26 -31.07
CA ALA A 340 -10.23 5.55 -29.74
C ALA A 340 -10.96 4.32 -29.15
N GLY A 341 -10.80 4.09 -27.84
CA GLY A 341 -11.34 2.94 -27.11
C GLY A 341 -10.48 1.67 -27.18
N THR A 342 -9.46 1.62 -28.05
CA THR A 342 -8.51 0.49 -28.08
C THR A 342 -7.72 0.45 -26.78
N LEU A 343 -7.59 -0.75 -26.19
CA LEU A 343 -6.65 -0.98 -25.08
C LEU A 343 -5.29 -1.34 -25.63
N ILE A 344 -4.25 -0.67 -25.14
CA ILE A 344 -2.86 -1.00 -25.42
C ILE A 344 -2.15 -1.36 -24.12
N ASP A 345 -1.24 -2.33 -24.18
CA ASP A 345 -0.32 -2.62 -23.10
C ASP A 345 0.98 -1.85 -23.30
N VAL A 346 1.44 -1.20 -22.24
CA VAL A 346 2.69 -0.45 -22.23
C VAL A 346 3.51 -0.88 -21.03
N TRP A 347 4.72 -1.38 -21.30
CA TRP A 347 5.73 -1.54 -20.26
C TRP A 347 6.52 -0.26 -20.10
N ILE A 348 6.50 0.28 -18.89
CA ILE A 348 7.18 1.51 -18.49
C ILE A 348 8.28 1.10 -17.52
N ASP A 349 9.52 1.47 -17.87
CA ASP A 349 10.64 1.34 -16.94
C ASP A 349 10.58 2.54 -15.98
N PRO A 350 10.36 2.33 -14.67
CA PRO A 350 10.48 3.42 -13.72
C PRO A 350 11.91 3.95 -13.79
N LYS A 351 12.05 5.25 -14.08
CA LYS A 351 13.37 5.85 -14.18
C LYS A 351 14.12 5.69 -12.85
N PRO A 352 15.40 5.29 -12.87
CA PRO A 352 16.19 5.22 -11.66
C PRO A 352 16.24 6.59 -10.97
N TYR A 353 16.33 6.56 -9.64
CA TYR A 353 16.50 7.72 -8.78
C TYR A 353 17.90 8.33 -8.98
N GLU A 354 18.14 8.95 -10.12
CA GLU A 354 19.27 9.83 -10.30
C GLU A 354 18.80 11.26 -10.02
N ARG A 355 19.55 12.00 -9.17
CA ARG A 355 19.32 13.45 -9.04
C ARG A 355 19.36 14.04 -10.44
N ARG A 356 18.29 14.74 -10.84
CA ARG A 356 18.29 15.46 -12.13
C ARG A 356 19.54 16.34 -12.18
N ARG A 357 20.43 16.05 -13.14
CA ARG A 357 21.54 16.96 -13.48
C ARG A 357 21.04 18.20 -14.23
N THR A 358 19.76 18.24 -14.61
CA THR A 358 19.16 19.34 -15.34
C THR A 358 18.78 20.50 -14.44
N THR A 359 19.09 21.71 -14.91
CA THR A 359 18.76 23.03 -14.39
C THR A 359 17.25 23.30 -14.44
N LEU A 360 16.43 22.48 -13.76
CA LEU A 360 15.02 22.83 -13.56
C LEU A 360 14.97 24.11 -12.70
N GLN A 361 14.58 25.22 -13.32
CA GLN A 361 14.41 26.48 -12.62
C GLN A 361 13.20 26.36 -11.70
N ILE A 362 13.47 26.35 -10.39
CA ILE A 362 12.42 26.36 -9.37
C ILE A 362 12.04 27.81 -9.12
N PRO A 363 10.78 28.20 -9.38
CA PRO A 363 10.32 29.54 -9.07
C PRO A 363 10.46 29.80 -7.57
N ARG A 364 10.92 31.01 -7.20
CA ARG A 364 10.82 31.48 -5.82
C ARG A 364 9.39 31.92 -5.56
N PHE A 365 8.83 31.50 -4.44
CA PHE A 365 7.51 31.92 -3.98
C PHE A 365 7.67 32.65 -2.67
N GLU A 366 7.14 33.87 -2.60
CA GLU A 366 7.02 34.61 -1.35
C GLU A 366 5.63 34.35 -0.76
N VAL A 367 5.61 33.69 0.39
CA VAL A 367 4.38 33.40 1.12
C VAL A 367 4.22 34.46 2.20
N ARG A 368 3.15 35.25 2.11
CA ARG A 368 2.81 36.24 3.15
C ARG A 368 2.54 35.54 4.49
N PRO A 369 2.88 36.14 5.63
CA PRO A 369 2.82 35.46 6.94
C PRO A 369 1.45 35.57 7.65
N ASP A 370 0.51 36.32 7.09
CA ASP A 370 -0.75 36.74 7.73
C ASP A 370 -1.93 35.78 7.50
N ALA A 371 -1.73 34.67 6.79
CA ALA A 371 -2.75 33.64 6.63
C ALA A 371 -2.67 32.59 7.74
N HIS A 372 -3.74 32.47 8.52
CA HIS A 372 -3.76 31.70 9.76
C HIS A 372 -4.84 30.63 9.78
N SER A 373 -4.47 29.42 10.17
CA SER A 373 -5.40 28.35 10.50
C SER A 373 -6.02 28.61 11.87
N VAL A 374 -7.32 28.39 12.00
CA VAL A 374 -8.03 28.57 13.27
C VAL A 374 -8.92 27.36 13.57
N GLY A 375 -8.82 26.81 14.78
CA GLY A 375 -9.57 25.64 15.21
C GLY A 375 -8.98 24.30 14.75
N ARG A 376 -9.85 23.28 14.66
CA ARG A 376 -9.48 21.91 14.28
C ARG A 376 -9.60 21.71 12.76
N PRO A 377 -8.94 20.69 12.19
CA PRO A 377 -9.08 20.36 10.76
C PRO A 377 -10.54 20.10 10.31
N ASN A 378 -11.37 19.55 11.21
CA ASN A 378 -12.77 19.19 11.00
C ASN A 378 -13.79 20.14 11.65
N ASP A 379 -13.33 21.21 12.29
CA ASP A 379 -14.15 22.25 12.90
C ASP A 379 -13.30 23.52 13.02
N GLY A 380 -13.10 24.17 11.87
CA GLY A 380 -12.12 25.22 11.74
C GLY A 380 -12.46 26.22 10.65
N ARG A 381 -11.65 27.28 10.59
CA ARG A 381 -11.72 28.32 9.57
C ARG A 381 -10.32 28.72 9.16
N LEU A 382 -10.24 29.40 8.02
CA LEU A 382 -8.99 29.95 7.48
C LEU A 382 -9.12 31.47 7.43
N ALA A 383 -8.28 32.17 8.19
CA ALA A 383 -8.19 33.63 8.16
C ALA A 383 -7.15 34.05 7.11
N GLN A 384 -7.51 35.03 6.27
CA GLN A 384 -6.62 35.61 5.23
C GLN A 384 -5.95 34.58 4.29
N GLY A 385 -6.63 33.45 4.05
CA GLY A 385 -6.12 32.30 3.31
C GLY A 385 -5.35 32.66 2.04
N ILE A 386 -4.26 31.93 1.78
CA ILE A 386 -3.45 32.06 0.58
C ILE A 386 -3.88 30.98 -0.40
N GLN A 387 -4.26 31.40 -1.60
CA GLN A 387 -4.51 30.46 -2.68
C GLN A 387 -3.18 29.89 -3.15
N MET A 388 -3.12 28.58 -3.41
CA MET A 388 -1.94 27.97 -4.04
C MET A 388 -1.60 28.69 -5.35
N PRO A 389 -0.35 29.17 -5.51
CA PRO A 389 0.03 29.95 -6.68
C PRO A 389 0.01 29.10 -7.95
N GLU A 390 0.00 29.76 -9.10
CA GLU A 390 0.28 29.09 -10.37
C GLU A 390 1.76 28.71 -10.45
N SER A 391 2.05 27.54 -11.01
CA SER A 391 3.40 27.02 -11.10
C SER A 391 3.50 25.97 -12.21
N PRO A 392 4.62 25.88 -12.93
CA PRO A 392 4.89 24.77 -13.84
C PRO A 392 5.21 23.46 -13.10
N LEU A 393 5.40 23.50 -11.77
CA LEU A 393 5.80 22.32 -11.00
C LEU A 393 4.64 21.37 -10.67
N TYR A 394 3.39 21.82 -10.79
CA TYR A 394 2.20 21.05 -10.49
C TYR A 394 0.97 21.58 -11.25
N VAL A 395 -0.06 20.75 -11.31
CA VAL A 395 -1.39 21.11 -11.81
C VAL A 395 -2.34 21.34 -10.63
N ARG A 396 -3.05 22.47 -10.66
CA ARG A 396 -4.13 22.78 -9.71
C ARG A 396 -5.43 22.13 -10.19
N ARG A 397 -5.99 21.19 -9.43
CA ARG A 397 -7.27 20.53 -9.78
C ARG A 397 -8.44 21.50 -9.76
N ALA A 398 -8.61 22.19 -8.62
CA ALA A 398 -9.77 23.03 -8.34
C ALA A 398 -9.31 24.28 -7.59
N PRO A 399 -8.80 25.32 -8.29
CA PRO A 399 -8.21 26.49 -7.65
C PRO A 399 -9.10 27.15 -6.57
N ASN A 400 -10.42 27.11 -6.73
CA ASN A 400 -11.39 27.64 -5.77
C ASN A 400 -11.37 26.91 -4.40
N LEU A 401 -10.83 25.70 -4.32
CA LEU A 401 -10.67 24.89 -3.10
C LEU A 401 -9.21 24.76 -2.65
N MET A 402 -8.30 25.54 -3.20
CA MET A 402 -6.87 25.43 -2.92
C MET A 402 -6.36 26.60 -2.09
N TRP A 403 -7.03 26.86 -0.96
CA TRP A 403 -6.65 27.92 -0.03
C TRP A 403 -6.07 27.32 1.25
N GLY A 404 -4.91 27.78 1.70
CA GLY A 404 -4.23 27.28 2.89
C GLY A 404 -3.69 28.39 3.79
N SER A 405 -3.23 28.01 4.98
CA SER A 405 -2.47 28.90 5.86
C SER A 405 -1.06 29.17 5.30
N SER A 406 -0.39 30.19 5.83
CA SER A 406 0.99 30.55 5.43
C SER A 406 1.93 29.35 5.60
N ALA A 407 1.85 28.67 6.74
CA ALA A 407 2.69 27.51 7.03
C ALA A 407 2.42 26.34 6.07
N THR A 408 1.15 26.04 5.78
CA THR A 408 0.77 24.95 4.87
C THR A 408 1.22 25.23 3.44
N VAL A 409 0.93 26.42 2.91
CA VAL A 409 1.33 26.79 1.53
C VAL A 409 2.84 26.78 1.39
N GLN A 410 3.57 27.36 2.34
CA GLN A 410 5.04 27.35 2.32
C GLN A 410 5.62 25.93 2.37
N ALA A 411 5.14 25.10 3.30
CA ALA A 411 5.61 23.73 3.45
C ALA A 411 5.35 22.90 2.18
N LEU A 412 4.18 23.05 1.58
CA LEU A 412 3.82 22.35 0.36
C LEU A 412 4.67 22.79 -0.84
N LEU A 413 4.89 24.10 -1.03
CA LEU A 413 5.76 24.61 -2.10
C LEU A 413 7.20 24.12 -1.95
N ASN A 414 7.72 24.08 -0.71
CA ASN A 414 9.04 23.54 -0.43
C ASN A 414 9.12 22.04 -0.74
N ALA A 415 8.12 21.27 -0.34
CA ALA A 415 8.06 19.83 -0.60
C ALA A 415 7.96 19.53 -2.12
N VAL A 416 7.14 20.28 -2.86
CA VAL A 416 7.05 20.19 -4.32
C VAL A 416 8.39 20.51 -4.98
N ALA A 417 9.03 21.60 -4.56
CA ALA A 417 10.31 22.01 -5.11
C ALA A 417 11.36 20.92 -4.90
N LYS A 418 11.47 20.43 -3.66
CA LYS A 418 12.36 19.35 -3.29
C LYS A 418 12.06 18.06 -4.06
N PHE A 419 10.80 17.66 -4.17
CA PHE A 419 10.39 16.51 -4.98
C PHE A 419 10.87 16.64 -6.42
N ARG A 420 10.69 17.81 -7.04
CA ARG A 420 11.12 18.07 -8.44
C ARG A 420 12.64 18.14 -8.61
N GLN A 421 13.41 18.44 -7.54
CA GLN A 421 14.88 18.40 -7.55
C GLN A 421 15.41 16.98 -7.34
N ASP A 422 14.86 16.29 -6.35
CA ASP A 422 15.40 15.05 -5.84
C ASP A 422 14.92 13.83 -6.62
N VAL A 423 13.75 13.90 -7.28
CA VAL A 423 13.13 12.78 -7.99
C VAL A 423 13.06 13.08 -9.48
N GLU A 424 13.58 12.16 -10.31
CA GLU A 424 13.43 12.23 -11.77
C GLU A 424 12.00 11.84 -12.20
N PHE A 425 11.04 12.69 -11.86
CA PHE A 425 9.64 12.54 -12.26
C PHE A 425 9.29 13.56 -13.35
N ASP A 426 9.05 13.06 -14.55
CA ASP A 426 8.63 13.85 -15.72
C ASP A 426 7.11 13.82 -15.97
N GLY A 427 6.35 13.21 -15.07
CA GLY A 427 4.88 13.25 -15.07
C GLY A 427 4.28 14.51 -14.43
N GLU A 428 2.95 14.55 -14.45
CA GLU A 428 2.15 15.61 -13.85
C GLU A 428 1.90 15.35 -12.37
N LEU A 429 2.21 16.34 -11.52
CA LEU A 429 1.88 16.32 -10.10
C LEU A 429 0.59 17.09 -9.90
N VAL A 430 -0.49 16.41 -9.52
CA VAL A 430 -1.81 17.04 -9.36
C VAL A 430 -2.11 17.31 -7.89
N LEU A 431 -2.18 18.59 -7.55
CA LEU A 431 -2.61 19.05 -6.23
C LEU A 431 -4.12 19.29 -6.27
N ALA A 432 -4.84 18.67 -5.35
CA ALA A 432 -6.30 18.72 -5.26
C ALA A 432 -6.75 19.66 -4.13
N ASP A 433 -7.74 19.24 -3.35
CA ASP A 433 -8.46 20.12 -2.43
C ASP A 433 -7.60 20.44 -1.19
N ILE A 434 -7.70 21.67 -0.67
CA ILE A 434 -7.06 22.13 0.58
C ILE A 434 -8.12 22.68 1.55
N SER A 435 -8.79 23.76 1.12
CA SER A 435 -9.93 24.37 1.81
C SER A 435 -10.56 25.46 0.95
N LYS A 436 -11.75 25.93 1.36
CA LYS A 436 -12.35 27.16 0.80
C LYS A 436 -11.53 28.38 1.23
N ARG A 437 -11.71 29.53 0.54
CA ARG A 437 -11.01 30.79 0.87
C ARG A 437 -11.05 31.20 2.35
N GLY A 438 -12.19 30.99 3.02
CA GLY A 438 -12.36 31.26 4.46
C GLY A 438 -12.36 30.01 5.33
N GLY A 439 -12.04 28.84 4.77
CA GLY A 439 -12.16 27.55 5.44
C GLY A 439 -13.62 27.11 5.66
N GLY A 440 -13.86 26.40 6.77
CA GLY A 440 -15.17 25.86 7.13
C GLY A 440 -15.54 24.57 6.39
N LYS A 441 -16.72 24.03 6.71
CA LYS A 441 -17.23 22.76 6.18
C LYS A 441 -17.10 22.65 4.66
N LEU A 442 -16.52 21.56 4.19
CA LEU A 442 -16.30 21.28 2.77
C LEU A 442 -16.81 19.86 2.41
N PRO A 443 -18.12 19.65 2.23
CA PRO A 443 -18.63 18.35 1.80
C PRO A 443 -18.02 17.90 0.46
N PRO A 444 -17.71 16.61 0.26
CA PRO A 444 -17.93 15.49 1.17
C PRO A 444 -16.83 15.29 2.23
N HIS A 445 -15.81 16.15 2.24
CA HIS A 445 -14.71 16.10 3.20
C HIS A 445 -15.19 16.49 4.61
N LYS A 446 -14.85 15.67 5.60
CA LYS A 446 -15.07 16.00 7.02
C LYS A 446 -14.03 17.00 7.54
N SER A 447 -12.81 16.94 7.03
CA SER A 447 -11.68 17.84 7.32
C SER A 447 -11.62 18.98 6.27
N HIS A 448 -10.42 19.49 5.95
CA HIS A 448 -10.21 20.57 4.97
C HIS A 448 -10.84 21.91 5.36
N GLN A 449 -11.13 22.11 6.65
CA GLN A 449 -11.83 23.32 7.11
C GLN A 449 -10.88 24.43 7.55
N ALA A 450 -9.66 24.10 7.97
CA ALA A 450 -8.72 25.05 8.55
C ALA A 450 -7.56 25.43 7.60
N GLY A 451 -7.58 24.95 6.36
CA GLY A 451 -6.50 25.22 5.38
C GLY A 451 -5.17 24.55 5.70
N ARG A 452 -5.21 23.40 6.40
CA ARG A 452 -4.04 22.60 6.82
C ARG A 452 -4.02 21.18 6.26
N ASP A 453 -5.04 20.82 5.51
CA ASP A 453 -5.18 19.53 4.88
C ASP A 453 -4.97 19.70 3.38
N ILE A 454 -4.45 18.68 2.69
CA ILE A 454 -4.42 18.67 1.22
C ILE A 454 -4.58 17.26 0.67
N ASP A 455 -5.45 17.10 -0.31
CA ASP A 455 -5.48 15.92 -1.16
C ASP A 455 -4.45 16.09 -2.28
N ILE A 456 -3.55 15.11 -2.44
CA ILE A 456 -2.60 15.05 -3.56
C ILE A 456 -2.84 13.76 -4.31
N TRP A 457 -3.16 13.84 -5.60
CA TRP A 457 -3.27 12.62 -6.40
C TRP A 457 -1.90 11.96 -6.46
N MET A 458 -1.87 10.64 -6.28
CA MET A 458 -0.59 9.94 -6.32
C MET A 458 0.04 10.08 -7.71
N PRO A 459 1.36 10.39 -7.79
CA PRO A 459 2.08 10.47 -9.06
C PRO A 459 1.79 9.27 -9.95
N THR A 460 1.45 9.52 -11.22
CA THR A 460 1.19 8.45 -12.19
C THR A 460 2.39 8.19 -13.07
N LEU A 461 2.47 6.98 -13.61
CA LEU A 461 3.40 6.66 -14.69
C LEU A 461 3.24 7.62 -15.89
N ARG A 462 4.34 7.83 -16.61
CA ARG A 462 4.40 8.75 -17.74
C ARG A 462 3.34 8.41 -18.79
N GLY A 463 2.70 9.43 -19.35
CA GLY A 463 1.69 9.28 -20.39
C GLY A 463 0.31 8.82 -19.88
N VAL A 464 0.16 8.49 -18.60
CA VAL A 464 -1.16 8.08 -18.06
C VAL A 464 -2.08 9.29 -17.85
N TYR A 465 -1.56 10.36 -17.25
CA TYR A 465 -2.36 11.54 -16.93
C TYR A 465 -3.05 12.15 -18.17
N LYS A 466 -4.34 12.49 -18.00
CA LYS A 466 -5.16 13.21 -18.98
C LYS A 466 -5.74 14.46 -18.31
N LYS A 467 -5.69 15.60 -18.99
CA LYS A 467 -6.29 16.85 -18.49
C LYS A 467 -7.79 16.70 -18.22
N SER A 468 -8.48 15.86 -18.99
CA SER A 468 -9.90 15.53 -18.80
C SER A 468 -10.20 14.83 -17.46
N TYR A 469 -9.21 14.24 -16.80
CA TYR A 469 -9.40 13.62 -15.49
C TYR A 469 -9.74 14.63 -14.41
N LEU A 470 -9.23 15.87 -14.51
CA LEU A 470 -9.53 16.92 -13.53
C LEU A 470 -11.05 17.17 -13.44
N GLY A 471 -11.70 17.34 -14.59
CA GLY A 471 -13.14 17.63 -14.65
C GLY A 471 -14.05 16.44 -14.32
N ARG A 472 -13.55 15.21 -14.47
CA ARG A 472 -14.27 13.97 -14.09
C ARG A 472 -13.94 13.48 -12.68
N GLU A 473 -13.02 14.17 -11.99
CA GLU A 473 -12.42 13.73 -10.72
C GLU A 473 -11.92 12.28 -10.75
N ARG A 474 -11.43 11.82 -11.92
CA ARG A 474 -10.94 10.45 -12.08
C ARG A 474 -9.54 10.34 -11.50
N ARG A 475 -9.47 10.04 -10.21
CA ARG A 475 -8.22 9.71 -9.50
C ARG A 475 -7.53 8.51 -10.17
N PRO A 476 -6.18 8.43 -10.11
CA PRO A 476 -5.45 7.33 -10.70
C PRO A 476 -5.77 5.99 -10.02
N LEU A 477 -5.73 4.92 -10.81
CA LEU A 477 -5.85 3.55 -10.33
C LEU A 477 -4.52 3.09 -9.71
N PRO A 478 -4.51 2.15 -8.76
CA PRO A 478 -3.28 1.61 -8.20
C PRO A 478 -2.27 1.05 -9.23
N SER A 479 -2.75 0.58 -10.39
CA SER A 479 -1.91 0.10 -11.50
C SER A 479 -1.28 1.22 -12.33
N GLU A 480 -1.79 2.44 -12.22
CA GLU A 480 -1.34 3.61 -12.95
C GLU A 480 -0.35 4.46 -12.15
N ILE A 481 -0.21 4.19 -10.85
CA ILE A 481 0.61 4.96 -9.92
C ILE A 481 2.09 4.59 -10.08
N ASP A 482 2.91 5.63 -10.17
CA ASP A 482 4.35 5.50 -9.99
C ASP A 482 4.66 5.49 -8.49
N TRP A 483 4.84 4.29 -7.93
CA TRP A 483 5.11 4.10 -6.51
C TRP A 483 6.46 4.65 -6.05
N PHE A 484 7.44 4.78 -6.96
CA PHE A 484 8.75 5.38 -6.67
C PHE A 484 8.63 6.90 -6.55
N ALA A 485 7.96 7.52 -7.51
CA ALA A 485 7.64 8.94 -7.41
C ALA A 485 6.74 9.24 -6.19
N THR A 486 5.80 8.34 -5.86
CA THR A 486 4.96 8.47 -4.67
C THR A 486 5.78 8.46 -3.37
N TRP A 487 6.74 7.54 -3.23
CA TRP A 487 7.66 7.57 -2.08
C TRP A 487 8.52 8.83 -2.07
N GLY A 488 9.07 9.23 -3.22
CA GLY A 488 9.86 10.46 -3.33
C GLY A 488 9.10 11.70 -2.88
N LEU A 489 7.81 11.80 -3.22
CA LEU A 489 6.91 12.87 -2.77
C LEU A 489 6.68 12.79 -1.26
N ILE A 490 6.37 11.60 -0.72
CA ILE A 490 6.17 11.38 0.72
C ILE A 490 7.43 11.80 1.50
N ARG A 491 8.62 11.39 1.04
CA ARG A 491 9.89 11.74 1.67
C ARG A 491 10.11 13.25 1.66
N ALA A 492 9.86 13.92 0.54
CA ALA A 492 9.96 15.38 0.43
C ALA A 492 8.99 16.13 1.36
N LEU A 493 7.78 15.59 1.56
CA LEU A 493 6.79 16.13 2.50
C LEU A 493 7.24 15.96 3.96
N VAL A 494 7.72 14.76 4.32
CA VAL A 494 8.14 14.42 5.70
C VAL A 494 9.42 15.16 6.11
N GLU A 495 10.42 15.23 5.23
CA GLU A 495 11.68 15.96 5.49
C GLU A 495 11.44 17.47 5.72
N GLY A 496 10.33 18.03 5.24
CA GLY A 496 9.92 19.40 5.52
C GLY A 496 9.52 19.67 6.98
N GLY A 497 9.38 18.63 7.82
CA GLY A 497 9.18 18.73 9.28
C GLY A 497 7.78 19.17 9.74
N ASN A 498 6.94 19.70 8.84
CA ASN A 498 5.65 20.29 9.18
C ASN A 498 4.45 19.36 8.95
N VAL A 499 4.67 18.11 8.54
CA VAL A 499 3.60 17.12 8.33
C VAL A 499 3.27 16.42 9.65
N ALA A 500 1.97 16.35 9.96
CA ALA A 500 1.45 15.57 11.08
C ALA A 500 1.14 14.14 10.63
N HIS A 501 0.36 14.00 9.54
CA HIS A 501 -0.06 12.71 9.00
C HIS A 501 -0.16 12.75 7.47
N ILE A 502 0.02 11.58 6.86
CA ILE A 502 -0.30 11.30 5.47
C ILE A 502 -1.24 10.11 5.45
N PHE A 503 -2.51 10.29 5.12
CA PHE A 503 -3.46 9.19 5.06
C PHE A 503 -3.42 8.47 3.71
N LEU A 504 -3.29 7.15 3.77
CA LEU A 504 -3.19 6.23 2.65
C LEU A 504 -3.81 4.87 3.03
N GLU A 505 -4.57 4.26 2.12
CA GLU A 505 -5.16 2.92 2.32
C GLU A 505 -4.09 1.90 2.73
N TYR A 506 -4.33 1.09 3.77
CA TYR A 506 -3.28 0.27 4.39
C TYR A 506 -2.68 -0.74 3.41
N ASP A 507 -3.51 -1.34 2.56
CA ASP A 507 -3.07 -2.34 1.59
C ASP A 507 -2.22 -1.72 0.46
N LEU A 508 -2.29 -0.40 0.27
CA LEU A 508 -1.42 0.33 -0.67
C LEU A 508 -0.10 0.77 -0.04
N GLN A 509 -0.03 0.86 1.29
CA GLN A 509 1.21 1.22 1.98
C GLN A 509 2.34 0.22 1.70
N GLU A 510 2.03 -1.06 1.46
CA GLU A 510 3.01 -2.06 1.03
C GLU A 510 3.76 -1.63 -0.25
N LYS A 511 3.05 -1.03 -1.21
CA LYS A 511 3.63 -0.60 -2.49
C LYS A 511 4.64 0.53 -2.28
N VAL A 512 4.28 1.50 -1.45
CA VAL A 512 5.17 2.61 -1.07
C VAL A 512 6.35 2.08 -0.24
N TYR A 513 6.11 1.20 0.72
CA TYR A 513 7.17 0.60 1.55
C TYR A 513 8.21 -0.14 0.72
N ARG A 514 7.78 -0.98 -0.23
CA ARG A 514 8.68 -1.71 -1.12
C ARG A 514 9.42 -0.76 -2.06
N ALA A 515 8.75 0.27 -2.58
CA ALA A 515 9.40 1.29 -3.40
C ALA A 515 10.48 2.03 -2.60
N ALA A 516 10.19 2.39 -1.35
CA ALA A 516 11.11 3.03 -0.43
C ALA A 516 12.35 2.18 -0.14
N GLN A 517 12.17 0.88 0.15
CA GLN A 517 13.29 -0.06 0.34
C GLN A 517 14.19 -0.13 -0.90
N LEU A 518 13.61 -0.23 -2.10
CA LEU A 518 14.35 -0.25 -3.35
C LEU A 518 15.06 1.07 -3.65
N MET A 519 14.55 2.18 -3.11
CA MET A 519 15.17 3.51 -3.17
C MET A 519 16.18 3.75 -2.02
N GLY A 520 16.50 2.73 -1.23
CA GLY A 520 17.53 2.79 -0.20
C GLY A 520 17.07 3.37 1.15
N ALA A 521 15.76 3.46 1.40
CA ALA A 521 15.27 3.83 2.73
C ALA A 521 15.70 2.80 3.77
N THR A 522 16.20 3.28 4.90
CA THR A 522 16.59 2.46 6.05
C THR A 522 15.37 1.89 6.77
N GLU A 523 15.55 0.80 7.52
CA GLU A 523 14.47 0.22 8.31
C GLU A 523 13.98 1.19 9.41
N GLU A 524 14.87 2.02 9.97
CA GLU A 524 14.49 3.07 10.91
C GLU A 524 13.60 4.14 10.26
N GLU A 525 13.98 4.63 9.08
CA GLU A 525 13.17 5.59 8.31
C GLU A 525 11.79 5.00 7.98
N LEU A 526 11.75 3.75 7.53
CA LEU A 526 10.50 3.05 7.19
C LEU A 526 9.61 2.84 8.41
N ALA A 527 10.18 2.44 9.55
CA ALA A 527 9.44 2.25 10.79
C ALA A 527 8.89 3.57 11.35
N ALA A 528 9.60 4.69 11.16
CA ALA A 528 9.12 6.02 11.54
C ALA A 528 8.05 6.54 10.56
N ALA A 529 8.21 6.27 9.27
CA ALA A 529 7.36 6.82 8.23
C ALA A 529 6.07 6.02 8.00
N ILE A 530 6.11 4.69 7.92
CA ILE A 530 5.00 3.86 7.39
C ILE A 530 4.53 2.82 8.42
N GLN A 531 3.21 2.64 8.53
CA GLN A 531 2.61 1.67 9.45
C GLN A 531 2.78 0.23 8.99
N TRP A 532 2.62 -0.03 7.70
CA TRP A 532 2.90 -1.34 7.12
C TRP A 532 4.38 -1.74 7.36
N PRO A 533 4.68 -3.00 7.72
CA PRO A 533 3.78 -4.15 7.88
C PRO A 533 3.23 -4.33 9.31
N ARG A 534 3.43 -3.35 10.21
CA ARG A 534 3.16 -3.47 11.66
C ARG A 534 1.68 -3.39 12.05
N GLY A 535 0.78 -3.22 11.09
CA GLY A 535 -0.67 -3.22 11.29
C GLY A 535 -1.30 -1.83 11.13
N ARG A 536 -2.62 -1.82 10.83
CA ARG A 536 -3.44 -0.60 10.60
C ARG A 536 -3.41 0.40 11.75
N PHE A 537 -3.09 -0.07 12.96
CA PHE A 537 -3.04 0.73 14.19
C PHE A 537 -1.60 1.05 14.65
N ALA A 538 -0.56 0.71 13.90
CA ALA A 538 0.82 1.05 14.25
C ALA A 538 1.08 2.57 14.21
N SER A 539 2.13 3.06 14.87
CA SER A 539 2.56 4.46 14.73
C SER A 539 3.21 4.71 13.37
N GLY A 540 3.09 5.90 12.82
CA GLY A 540 3.74 6.29 11.57
C GLY A 540 3.14 7.56 10.99
N VAL A 541 3.93 8.34 10.24
CA VAL A 541 3.43 9.53 9.55
C VAL A 541 2.41 9.13 8.47
N VAL A 542 2.75 8.14 7.66
CA VAL A 542 1.83 7.49 6.72
C VAL A 542 0.91 6.55 7.49
N ALA A 543 -0.36 6.93 7.56
CA ALA A 543 -1.37 6.29 8.36
C ALA A 543 -2.52 5.73 7.53
N HIS A 544 -3.10 4.62 7.98
CA HIS A 544 -4.29 4.08 7.35
C HIS A 544 -5.49 5.02 7.51
N SER A 545 -6.18 5.30 6.40
CA SER A 545 -7.56 5.79 6.36
C SER A 545 -8.24 5.21 5.12
N ASP A 546 -9.52 4.86 5.24
CA ASP A 546 -10.29 4.23 4.17
C ASP A 546 -10.52 5.19 2.98
N GLY A 547 -10.50 4.66 1.76
CA GLY A 547 -10.88 5.40 0.54
C GLY A 547 -9.74 6.21 -0.11
N HIS A 548 -8.56 6.20 0.50
CA HIS A 548 -7.35 6.86 -0.01
C HIS A 548 -6.59 5.97 -1.01
N ILE A 549 -7.26 5.63 -2.13
CA ILE A 549 -6.77 4.61 -3.09
C ILE A 549 -5.98 5.21 -4.27
N GLY A 550 -6.35 6.42 -4.72
CA GLY A 550 -5.71 7.13 -5.83
C GLY A 550 -5.10 8.48 -5.45
N HIS A 551 -5.09 8.80 -4.15
CA HIS A 551 -4.55 10.03 -3.61
C HIS A 551 -4.03 9.77 -2.21
N ILE A 552 -3.10 10.61 -1.77
CA ILE A 552 -2.75 10.74 -0.36
C ILE A 552 -3.45 11.98 0.18
N HIS A 553 -3.91 11.92 1.42
CA HIS A 553 -4.33 13.09 2.16
C HIS A 553 -3.22 13.51 3.10
N VAL A 554 -2.74 14.74 3.03
CA VAL A 554 -1.66 15.24 3.88
C VAL A 554 -2.20 16.26 4.86
N ARG A 555 -1.98 16.02 6.15
CA ARG A 555 -2.29 16.97 7.23
C ARG A 555 -1.02 17.63 7.74
N PHE A 556 -1.01 18.95 7.75
CA PHE A 556 0.06 19.76 8.31
C PHE A 556 -0.23 20.13 9.77
N ARG A 557 0.85 20.27 10.54
CA ARG A 557 0.83 20.82 11.90
C ARG A 557 0.41 22.28 11.90
N CYS A 558 0.01 22.79 13.06
CA CYS A 558 -0.20 24.21 13.28
C CYS A 558 1.10 24.98 13.00
N GLY A 559 0.99 26.07 12.25
CA GLY A 559 2.09 26.98 11.99
C GLY A 559 2.43 27.82 13.23
N PRO A 560 3.65 28.39 13.29
CA PRO A 560 4.10 29.20 14.42
C PRO A 560 3.27 30.47 14.64
N HIS A 561 2.56 30.93 13.61
CA HIS A 561 1.70 32.13 13.68
C HIS A 561 0.21 31.80 13.73
N ASP A 562 -0.18 30.52 13.80
CA ASP A 562 -1.60 30.16 13.84
C ASP A 562 -2.16 30.38 15.26
N THR A 563 -2.98 31.42 15.46
CA THR A 563 -3.31 31.95 16.79
C THR A 563 -4.22 31.07 17.65
N ASP A 564 -5.23 30.40 17.07
CA ASP A 564 -6.10 29.44 17.79
C ASP A 564 -6.15 28.08 17.10
N CYS A 565 -5.04 27.67 16.49
CA CYS A 565 -4.96 26.36 15.86
C CYS A 565 -4.90 25.25 16.89
N VAL A 566 -5.70 24.21 16.68
CA VAL A 566 -5.76 23.04 17.56
C VAL A 566 -5.17 21.84 16.83
N GLU A 567 -4.16 21.23 17.42
CA GLU A 567 -3.67 19.93 16.97
C GLU A 567 -4.75 18.87 17.25
N GLY A 568 -5.36 18.33 16.20
CA GLY A 568 -6.37 17.29 16.30
C GLY A 568 -5.71 15.94 16.55
N ILE A 569 -5.50 15.57 17.82
CA ILE A 569 -4.86 14.30 18.19
C ILE A 569 -5.93 13.26 18.58
N ARG A 570 -6.79 12.88 17.63
CA ARG A 570 -7.46 11.56 17.66
C ARG A 570 -7.54 10.99 16.25
N ARG A 571 -7.03 9.77 16.11
CA ARG A 571 -7.00 8.98 14.88
C ARG A 571 -8.40 8.77 14.28
N GLU A 572 -9.42 8.83 15.12
CA GLU A 572 -10.86 8.74 14.82
C GLU A 572 -11.38 9.93 14.00
N ASP A 573 -10.68 11.07 14.01
CA ASP A 573 -11.05 12.27 13.24
C ASP A 573 -10.50 12.24 11.79
N ALA A 574 -9.76 11.19 11.41
CA ALA A 574 -9.11 11.02 10.10
C ALA A 574 -9.95 10.25 9.07
N ASP A 575 -11.11 9.74 9.46
CA ASP A 575 -12.06 9.15 8.51
C ASP A 575 -12.69 10.30 7.71
N GLU A 576 -12.05 10.74 6.64
CA GLU A 576 -12.42 11.96 5.89
C GLU A 576 -13.75 11.86 5.16
N HIS A 577 -14.13 10.62 4.81
CA HIS A 577 -15.39 10.31 4.20
C HIS A 577 -16.36 9.84 5.28
N GLY A 578 -17.32 10.71 5.60
CA GLY A 578 -18.52 10.33 6.33
C GLY A 578 -19.45 9.55 5.43
N ASP A 579 -19.79 8.35 5.88
CA ASP A 579 -21.00 7.64 5.44
C ASP A 579 -22.24 8.54 5.32
#